data_AF-A0AAU2CJC4-F1
#
_entry.id   AF-A0AAU2CJC4-F1
#
_cell.length_a   1.000
_cell.length_b   1.000
_cell.length_c   1.000
_cell.angle_alpha   90.00
_cell.angle_beta   90.00
_cell.angle_gamma   90.00
#
_symmetry.space_group_name_H-M   'P 1'
#
loop_
_entity.id
_entity.type
_entity.pdbx_description
1 polymer ?
#
loop_
_entity_poly.entity_id
_entity_poly.type
_entity_poly.pdbx_seq_one_letter_code
_entity_poly.pdbx_strand_id
1 'polypeptide(L)' 'MVDITEIYVHWYAGRSKSELAASLGVDRKTVRKYLAPAEPAGISPGGPPMSEADWSKLIKEWFPVSSTDD' A
#
# COMPACT_ATOMS: atom_id res chain seq x y z
N MET A 1 -8.48 -11.89 1.60
CA MET A 1 -7.62 -11.24 0.60
C MET A 1 -7.28 -9.87 1.16
N VAL A 2 -6.01 -9.50 1.19
CA VAL A 2 -5.57 -8.23 1.79
C VAL A 2 -5.78 -7.13 0.76
N ASP A 3 -6.54 -6.10 1.12
CA ASP A 3 -6.66 -4.92 0.25
C ASP A 3 -5.40 -4.06 0.39
N ILE A 4 -4.62 -4.02 -0.69
CA ILE A 4 -3.39 -3.21 -0.74
C ILE A 4 -3.74 -1.73 -0.65
N THR A 5 -4.86 -1.29 -1.22
CA THR A 5 -5.33 0.10 -1.17
C THR A 5 -5.57 0.53 0.26
N GLU A 6 -6.23 -0.32 1.05
CA GLU A 6 -6.51 -0.06 2.46
C GLU A 6 -5.23 0.04 3.31
N ILE A 7 -4.21 -0.76 3.00
CA ILE A 7 -2.87 -0.61 3.61
C ILE A 7 -2.31 0.78 3.37
N TYR A 8 -2.33 1.26 2.12
CA TYR A 8 -1.77 2.56 1.75
C TYR A 8 -2.56 3.71 2.37
N VAL A 9 -3.90 3.68 2.31
CA VAL A 9 -4.77 4.72 2.90
C VAL A 9 -4.48 4.89 4.38
N HIS A 10 -4.45 3.80 5.15
CA HIS A 10 -4.23 3.90 6.59
C HIS A 10 -2.79 4.20 6.97
N TRP A 11 -1.82 3.62 6.26
CA TRP A 11 -0.40 3.95 6.47
C TRP A 11 -0.13 5.43 6.20
N TYR A 12 -0.69 5.97 5.11
CA TYR A 12 -0.52 7.36 4.74
C TYR A 12 -1.18 8.33 5.72
N ALA A 13 -2.33 7.92 6.31
CA ALA A 13 -2.99 8.62 7.41
C ALA A 13 -2.22 8.57 8.75
N GLY A 14 -1.05 7.94 8.78
CA GLY A 14 -0.15 7.93 9.95
C GLY A 14 -0.20 6.66 10.79
N ARG A 15 -0.96 5.61 10.39
CA ARG A 15 -0.90 4.33 11.09
C ARG A 15 0.46 3.68 10.94
N SER A 16 0.95 3.10 12.03
CA SER A 16 2.20 2.34 11.97
C SER A 16 2.02 1.02 11.20
N LYS A 17 3.12 0.54 10.62
CA LYS A 17 3.18 -0.77 9.93
C LYS A 17 2.76 -1.94 10.86
N SER A 18 2.97 -1.79 12.18
CA SER A 18 2.59 -2.80 13.17
C SER A 18 1.09 -2.81 13.46
N GLU A 19 0.46 -1.64 13.58
CA GLU A 19 -1.00 -1.54 13.75
C GLU A 19 -1.75 -2.07 12.53
N LEU A 20 -1.23 -1.81 11.32
CA LEU A 20 -1.80 -2.35 10.09
C LEU A 20 -1.73 -3.87 10.04
N ALA A 21 -0.58 -4.43 10.38
CA ALA A 21 -0.38 -5.87 10.45
C ALA A 21 -1.37 -6.54 11.41
N ALA A 22 -1.53 -5.98 12.62
CA ALA A 22 -2.48 -6.46 13.61
C ALA A 22 -3.95 -6.32 13.14
N SER A 23 -4.31 -5.18 12.54
CA SER A 23 -5.70 -4.91 12.12
C SER A 23 -6.13 -5.78 10.93
N LEU A 24 -5.22 -6.05 10.00
CA LEU A 24 -5.49 -6.83 8.80
C LEU A 24 -5.24 -8.34 8.99
N GLY A 25 -4.72 -8.75 10.16
CA GLY A 25 -4.38 -10.13 10.45
C GLY A 25 -3.24 -10.68 9.58
N VAL A 26 -2.27 -9.83 9.22
CA VAL A 26 -1.13 -10.18 8.35
C VAL A 26 0.19 -9.96 9.07
N ASP A 27 1.25 -10.60 8.57
CA ASP A 27 2.59 -10.35 9.09
C ASP A 27 3.11 -8.94 8.71
N ARG A 28 3.91 -8.34 9.59
CA ARG A 28 4.54 -7.02 9.36
C ARG A 28 5.43 -7.00 8.11
N LYS A 29 6.08 -8.12 7.76
CA LYS A 29 6.87 -8.25 6.53
C LYS A 29 6.00 -8.13 5.28
N THR A 30 4.75 -8.62 5.34
CA THR A 30 3.77 -8.47 4.26
C THR A 30 3.41 -7.00 4.06
N VAL A 31 3.10 -6.27 5.13
CA VAL A 31 2.85 -4.82 5.07
C VAL A 31 4.07 -4.07 4.49
N ARG A 32 5.28 -4.40 4.94
CA ARG A 32 6.53 -3.81 4.41
C ARG A 32 6.72 -4.10 2.92
N LYS A 33 6.42 -5.32 2.47
CA LYS A 33 6.50 -5.71 1.04
C LYS A 33 5.56 -4.86 0.20
N TYR A 34 4.32 -4.67 0.65
CA TYR A 34 3.34 -3.89 -0.10
C TYR A 34 3.65 -2.40 -0.14
N LEU A 35 4.24 -1.85 0.92
CA LEU A 35 4.63 -0.43 0.99
C LEU A 35 5.99 -0.12 0.34
N ALA A 36 6.76 -1.13 -0.07
CA ALA A 36 8.10 -0.94 -0.63
C ALA A 36 8.14 0.00 -1.86
N PRO A 37 7.17 -0.01 -2.79
CA PRO A 37 7.14 0.93 -3.92
C PRO A 37 6.92 2.41 -3.53
N ALA A 38 6.40 2.69 -2.33
CA ALA A 38 6.11 4.05 -1.89
C ALA A 38 7.39 4.90 -1.76
N GLU A 39 8.46 4.31 -1.22
CA GLU A 39 9.73 4.99 -0.95
C GLU A 39 10.41 5.53 -2.23
N PRO A 40 10.65 4.72 -3.29
CA PRO A 40 11.20 5.24 -4.54
C PRO A 40 10.25 6.17 -5.30
N ALA A 41 8.94 6.13 -5.02
CA ALA A 41 7.96 7.09 -5.55
C ALA A 41 7.95 8.43 -4.78
N GLY A 42 8.80 8.58 -3.75
CA GLY A 42 8.87 9.81 -2.93
C GLY A 42 7.68 9.98 -1.97
N ILE A 43 6.93 8.90 -1.73
CA ILE A 43 5.72 8.92 -0.90
C ILE A 43 6.08 8.56 0.54
N SER A 44 5.69 9.41 1.48
CA SER A 44 5.83 9.19 2.92
C SER A 44 4.54 9.57 3.67
N PRO A 45 4.29 9.00 4.87
CA PRO A 45 3.10 9.30 5.65
C PRO A 45 2.99 10.79 5.99
N GLY A 46 1.76 11.32 6.00
CA GLY A 46 1.51 12.72 6.34
C GLY A 46 1.75 13.73 5.21
N GLY A 47 1.89 13.27 3.96
CA GLY A 47 1.88 14.14 2.79
C GLY A 47 0.48 14.65 2.40
N PRO A 48 0.33 15.29 1.22
CA PRO A 48 -0.95 15.81 0.74
C PRO A 48 -2.04 14.73 0.67
N PRO A 49 -3.29 15.02 1.03
CA PRO A 49 -4.35 14.01 1.04
C PRO A 49 -4.50 13.35 -0.33
N MET A 50 -4.43 12.02 -0.36
CA MET A 50 -4.63 11.19 -1.55
C MET A 50 -5.98 10.47 -1.45
N SER A 51 -6.73 10.44 -2.55
CA SER A 51 -7.97 9.68 -2.62
C SER A 51 -7.71 8.19 -2.84
N GLU A 52 -8.70 7.35 -2.56
CA GLU A 52 -8.64 5.92 -2.86
C GLU A 52 -8.39 5.64 -4.35
N ALA A 53 -8.94 6.49 -5.24
CA ALA A 53 -8.73 6.38 -6.68
C ALA A 53 -7.27 6.65 -7.08
N ASP A 54 -6.60 7.60 -6.41
CA ASP A 54 -5.17 7.89 -6.63
C ASP A 54 -4.32 6.68 -6.21
N TRP A 55 -4.63 6.07 -5.07
CA TRP A 55 -3.97 4.84 -4.61
C TRP A 55 -4.21 3.68 -5.56
N SER A 56 -5.45 3.45 -5.98
CA SER A 56 -5.79 2.37 -6.92
C SER A 56 -5.02 2.49 -8.23
N LYS A 57 -4.80 3.71 -8.74
CA LYS A 57 -3.99 3.96 -9.93
C LYS A 57 -2.52 3.56 -9.72
N LEU A 58 -1.90 4.03 -8.64
CA LEU A 58 -0.50 3.70 -8.31
C LEU A 58 -0.30 2.20 -8.05
N ILE A 59 -1.24 1.57 -7.35
CA ILE A 59 -1.20 0.14 -7.03
C ILE A 59 -1.28 -0.70 -8.31
N LYS A 60 -2.13 -0.31 -9.27
CA LYS A 60 -2.18 -0.98 -10.59
C LYS A 60 -0.86 -0.86 -11.36
N GLU A 61 -0.16 0.25 -11.21
CA GLU A 61 1.15 0.48 -11.83
C GLU A 61 2.26 -0.34 -11.15
N TRP A 62 2.28 -0.39 -9.81
CA TRP A 62 3.31 -1.11 -9.05
C TRP A 62 3.09 -2.62 -8.98
N PHE A 63 1.84 -3.06 -8.99
CA PHE A 63 1.44 -4.46 -8.89
C PHE A 63 0.52 -4.81 -10.05
N PRO A 64 1.05 -4.84 -11.29
CA PRO A 64 0.28 -5.28 -12.43
C PRO A 64 -0.17 -6.72 -12.18
N VAL A 65 -1.45 -7.00 -12.38
CA VAL A 65 -1.99 -8.35 -12.57
C VAL A 65 -1.41 -8.86 -13.88
N SER A 66 -0.18 -9.37 -13.81
CA SER A 66 0.56 -10.10 -14.84
C SER A 66 -0.17 -10.27 -16.18
N SER A 67 0.30 -9.55 -17.21
CA SER A 67 0.40 -10.13 -18.54
C SER A 67 1.32 -11.36 -18.43
N THR A 68 0.73 -12.49 -18.08
CA THR A 68 1.34 -13.83 -18.16
C THR A 68 0.28 -14.72 -18.76
N ASP A 69 -0.01 -14.43 -20.02
CA ASP A 69 -0.61 -15.32 -21.01
C ASP A 69 -0.17 -14.78 -22.39
N ASP A 70 1.06 -15.09 -22.77
CA ASP A 70 1.53 -15.22 -24.17
C ASP A 70 2.52 -16.40 -24.21
#